data_AF-A0AB34HF19-F1
#
_entry.id   AF-A0AB34HF19-F1
#
_cell.length_a   1.000
_cell.length_b   1.000
_cell.length_c   1.000
_cell.angle_alpha   90.00
_cell.angle_beta   90.00
_cell.angle_gamma   90.00
#
_symmetry.space_group_name_H-M   'P 1'
#
loop_
_entity.id
_entity.type
_entity.pdbx_description
1 polymer ?
#
loop_
_entity_poly.entity_id
_entity_poly.type
_entity_poly.pdbx_seq_one_letter_code
_entity_poly.pdbx_strand_id
1 'polypeptide(L)'
;MAAVTVSVPGRKVPPRPGPVPEAAQPFLFAPRGPGVGSVPGGSAMSPQVEWTARRLVWVPSELHGFEAAALRDEGEEEAEVELAESGRRLRLPRDQIQRMNPPKFSKAEDMAELTCLNEASVLHNLRERYYSGLIYTYSGLFCVVINPYKQLPIYTEAIVEMYRGKKRHEVPPHVYAVTEGAYRSMLQDREDQSILCTGESGAGKTENTKKVIQYLAHVASSPKGRKEPGVPGELERQLLQANPILEAFGNAKTVKNDNSSRFGKFIRINFDVAGYIVGANIETYLLEKSRAIRQAKDECSFHIFYQLLGGAGEQLKADLLLEPFSHYRFLTNGPSSSPGQERELFQETLESLRVLGFTHEEITCE
;
A
#
# COMPACT_ATOMS: atom_id res chain seq x y z
N MET A 1 -57.63 23.52 -9.79
CA MET A 1 -56.53 22.61 -10.14
C MET A 1 -55.99 22.00 -8.86
N ALA A 2 -56.06 20.68 -8.71
CA ALA A 2 -55.48 19.97 -7.57
C ALA A 2 -54.05 19.56 -7.96
N ALA A 3 -53.06 19.97 -7.15
CA ALA A 3 -51.69 19.49 -7.26
C ALA A 3 -51.45 18.47 -6.15
N VAL A 4 -51.10 17.25 -6.53
CA VAL A 4 -50.72 16.16 -5.62
C VAL A 4 -49.19 16.12 -5.59
N THR A 5 -48.60 16.40 -4.44
CA THR A 5 -47.16 16.24 -4.20
C THR A 5 -46.91 14.85 -3.63
N VAL A 6 -46.16 14.03 -4.34
CA VAL A 6 -45.74 12.69 -3.88
C VAL A 6 -44.36 12.83 -3.21
N SER A 7 -44.30 12.65 -1.90
CA SER A 7 -43.04 12.59 -1.15
C SER A 7 -42.46 11.18 -1.16
N VAL A 8 -41.22 11.02 -1.63
CA VAL A 8 -40.45 9.78 -1.51
C VAL A 8 -40.07 9.58 -0.03
N PRO A 9 -40.32 8.39 0.57
CA PRO A 9 -39.90 8.11 1.94
C PRO A 9 -38.37 8.25 2.05
N GLY A 10 -37.94 8.93 3.11
CA GLY A 10 -36.59 9.47 3.25
C GLY A 10 -35.46 8.48 2.96
N ARG A 11 -34.66 8.80 1.94
CA ARG A 11 -33.25 8.38 1.91
C ARG A 11 -32.60 8.96 3.16
N LYS A 12 -32.32 8.13 4.17
CA LYS A 12 -31.44 8.53 5.28
C LYS A 12 -30.15 9.04 4.64
N VAL A 13 -29.87 10.33 4.83
CA VAL A 13 -28.57 10.90 4.49
C VAL A 13 -27.54 10.08 5.28
N PRO A 14 -26.52 9.48 4.63
CA PRO A 14 -25.48 8.79 5.38
C PRO A 14 -24.89 9.75 6.42
N PRO A 15 -24.54 9.27 7.63
CA PRO A 15 -23.96 10.13 8.65
C PRO A 15 -22.80 10.91 8.04
N ARG A 16 -22.70 12.21 8.36
CA ARG A 16 -21.54 13.01 7.93
C ARG A 16 -20.28 12.25 8.37
N PRO A 17 -19.28 12.05 7.50
CA PRO A 17 -18.04 11.43 7.91
C PRO A 17 -17.53 12.15 9.17
N GLY A 18 -17.17 11.39 10.20
CA GLY A 18 -16.49 11.95 11.36
C GLY A 18 -15.20 12.67 10.93
N PRO A 19 -14.68 13.59 11.75
CA PRO A 19 -13.40 14.23 11.44
C PRO A 19 -12.32 13.18 11.24
N VAL A 20 -11.41 13.42 10.30
CA VAL A 20 -10.24 12.57 10.05
C VAL A 20 -9.49 12.37 11.38
N PRO A 21 -9.19 11.13 11.80
CA PRO A 21 -8.47 10.88 13.04
C PRO A 21 -7.20 11.71 13.10
N GLU A 22 -6.98 12.42 14.20
CA GLU A 22 -5.85 13.35 14.37
C GLU A 22 -4.50 12.66 14.11
N ALA A 23 -4.37 11.41 14.56
CA ALA A 23 -3.19 10.59 14.33
C ALA A 23 -2.89 10.29 12.85
N ALA A 24 -3.90 10.32 11.97
CA ALA A 24 -3.76 10.03 10.54
C ALA A 24 -3.43 11.27 9.72
N GLN A 25 -3.78 12.47 10.18
CA GLN A 25 -3.66 13.71 9.41
C GLN A 25 -2.23 13.98 8.91
N PRO A 26 -1.16 13.82 9.73
CA PRO A 26 0.21 14.08 9.27
C PRO A 26 0.69 13.12 8.17
N PHE A 27 0.06 11.95 8.06
CA PHE A 27 0.44 10.88 7.12
C PHE A 27 -0.43 10.86 5.86
N LEU A 28 -1.41 11.75 5.75
CA LEU A 28 -2.28 11.89 4.59
C LEU A 28 -2.16 13.27 3.95
N PHE A 29 -2.00 14.31 4.76
CA PHE A 29 -1.97 15.69 4.29
C PHE A 29 -0.58 16.27 4.48
N ALA A 30 -0.02 16.81 3.39
CA ALA A 30 1.18 17.63 3.52
C ALA A 30 0.86 18.84 4.41
N PRO A 31 1.74 19.20 5.37
CA PRO A 31 1.55 20.42 6.15
C PRO A 31 1.44 21.59 5.18
N ARG A 32 0.31 22.31 5.24
CA ARG A 32 0.21 23.58 4.51
C ARG A 32 1.28 24.49 5.10
N GLY A 33 2.26 24.88 4.28
CA GLY A 33 3.23 25.90 4.67
C GLY A 33 2.50 27.14 5.19
N PRO A 34 3.16 28.01 5.99
CA PRO A 34 2.52 29.18 6.52
C PRO A 34 1.85 29.93 5.36
N GLY A 35 0.51 30.00 5.41
CA GLY A 35 -0.23 30.85 4.51
C GLY A 35 0.36 32.26 4.62
N VAL A 36 0.42 32.96 3.49
CA VAL A 36 0.89 34.35 3.43
C VAL A 36 0.08 35.19 4.43
N GLY A 37 0.62 35.28 5.64
CA GLY A 37 -0.02 35.78 6.85
C GLY A 37 1.11 36.32 7.68
N SER A 38 1.28 37.63 7.57
CA SER A 38 2.32 38.45 8.17
C SER A 38 2.64 38.08 9.62
N VAL A 39 3.91 37.75 9.88
CA VAL A 39 4.55 37.94 11.19
C VAL A 39 5.81 38.79 10.97
N PRO A 40 6.00 39.90 11.70
CA PRO A 40 7.12 40.80 11.49
C PRO A 40 8.34 40.36 12.32
N GLY A 41 9.52 40.35 11.70
CA GLY A 41 10.81 40.28 12.41
C GLY A 41 11.68 39.09 12.02
N GLY A 42 12.40 39.22 10.90
CA GLY A 42 13.45 38.31 10.47
C GLY A 42 13.71 38.48 8.97
N SER A 43 14.86 39.03 8.60
CA SER A 43 15.25 39.28 7.20
C SER A 43 15.66 38.00 6.46
N ALA A 44 14.80 36.97 6.45
CA ALA A 44 14.96 35.80 5.61
C ALA A 44 14.27 36.07 4.27
N MET A 45 14.99 35.99 3.15
CA MET A 45 14.39 36.06 1.83
C MET A 45 13.40 34.91 1.66
N SER A 46 12.27 35.15 0.97
CA SER A 46 11.32 34.07 0.70
C SER A 46 11.99 32.95 -0.13
N PRO A 47 11.64 31.67 0.09
CA PRO A 47 12.24 30.53 -0.64
C PRO A 47 12.12 30.65 -2.16
N GLN A 48 11.04 31.29 -2.65
CA GLN A 48 10.84 31.55 -4.07
C GLN A 48 11.87 32.54 -4.63
N VAL A 49 12.18 33.59 -3.86
CA VAL A 49 13.16 34.61 -4.24
C VAL A 49 14.58 34.05 -4.17
N GLU A 50 14.88 33.22 -3.17
CA GLU A 50 16.17 32.51 -3.08
C GLU A 50 16.35 31.53 -4.25
N TRP A 51 15.33 30.75 -4.60
CA TRP A 51 15.37 29.81 -5.73
C TRP A 51 15.64 30.53 -7.06
N THR A 52 14.93 31.63 -7.34
CA THR A 52 15.15 32.42 -8.56
C THR A 52 16.51 33.12 -8.56
N ALA A 53 16.97 33.62 -7.40
CA ALA A 53 18.25 34.31 -7.28
C ALA A 53 19.46 33.36 -7.42
N ARG A 54 19.34 32.10 -6.98
CA ARG A 54 20.45 31.14 -6.95
C ARG A 54 20.55 30.22 -8.18
N ARG A 55 19.65 30.35 -9.16
CA ARG A 55 19.59 29.49 -10.37
C ARG A 55 19.77 28.00 -10.01
N LEU A 56 18.98 27.50 -9.06
CA LEU A 56 19.17 26.15 -8.53
C LEU A 56 18.85 25.08 -9.58
N VAL A 57 19.69 24.05 -9.63
CA VAL A 57 19.62 22.89 -10.52
C VAL A 57 19.92 21.62 -9.73
N TRP A 58 19.57 20.48 -10.32
CA TRP A 58 19.94 19.16 -9.82
C TRP A 58 21.17 18.65 -10.56
N VAL A 59 22.10 18.04 -9.82
CA VAL A 59 23.27 17.37 -10.38
C VAL A 59 23.41 15.96 -9.83
N PRO A 60 24.06 15.03 -10.55
CA PRO A 60 24.24 13.64 -10.11
C PRO A 60 25.05 13.56 -8.81
N SER A 61 24.69 12.62 -7.95
CA SER A 61 25.35 12.36 -6.67
C SER A 61 25.41 10.87 -6.40
N GLU A 62 26.61 10.33 -6.16
CA GLU A 62 26.81 8.90 -5.83
C GLU A 62 26.05 8.50 -4.55
N LEU A 63 25.94 9.42 -3.58
CA LEU A 63 25.31 9.13 -2.29
C LEU A 63 23.79 9.35 -2.33
N HIS A 64 23.34 10.42 -2.99
CA HIS A 64 21.94 10.85 -2.93
C HIS A 64 21.14 10.59 -4.21
N GLY A 65 21.77 10.01 -5.24
CA GLY A 65 21.27 9.96 -6.62
C GLY A 65 21.38 11.32 -7.30
N PHE A 66 20.72 12.33 -6.72
CA PHE A 66 20.81 13.73 -7.14
C PHE A 66 20.85 14.67 -5.92
N GLU A 67 21.60 15.76 -6.05
CA GLU A 67 21.72 16.82 -5.05
C GLU A 67 21.57 18.21 -5.66
N ALA A 68 21.20 19.19 -4.83
CA ALA A 68 20.94 20.56 -5.29
C ALA A 68 22.25 21.33 -5.46
N ALA A 69 22.37 22.08 -6.55
CA ALA A 69 23.51 22.94 -6.82
C ALA A 69 23.07 24.28 -7.41
N ALA A 70 23.83 25.34 -7.15
CA ALA A 70 23.65 26.64 -7.77
C ALA A 70 24.47 26.72 -9.06
N LEU A 71 23.82 27.03 -10.18
CA LEU A 71 24.51 27.22 -11.46
C LEU A 71 25.29 28.54 -11.44
N ARG A 72 26.62 28.47 -11.59
CA ARG A 72 27.52 29.63 -11.55
C ARG A 72 27.85 30.14 -12.95
N ASP A 73 28.29 29.23 -13.81
CA ASP A 73 28.64 29.52 -15.20
C ASP A 73 28.13 28.41 -16.12
N GLU A 74 27.74 28.77 -17.33
CA GLU A 74 27.13 27.87 -18.31
C GLU A 74 27.81 28.06 -19.67
N GLY A 75 28.74 27.16 -19.99
CA GLY A 75 29.35 27.07 -21.31
C GLY A 75 28.53 26.20 -22.28
N GLU A 76 29.02 26.04 -23.50
CA GLU A 76 28.33 25.24 -24.53
C GLU A 76 28.33 23.73 -24.21
N GLU A 77 29.46 23.20 -23.73
CA GLU A 77 29.64 21.76 -23.41
C GLU A 77 29.61 21.46 -21.90
N GLU A 78 30.19 22.35 -21.08
CA GLU A 78 30.31 22.17 -19.63
C GLU A 78 29.69 23.35 -18.87
N ALA A 79 29.26 23.08 -17.64
CA ALA A 79 28.80 24.10 -16.71
C ALA A 79 29.50 23.95 -15.36
N GLU A 80 29.73 25.10 -14.72
CA GLU A 80 30.28 25.17 -13.37
C GLU A 80 29.14 25.39 -12.37
N VAL A 81 29.05 24.50 -11.39
CA VAL A 81 28.04 24.52 -10.34
C VAL A 81 28.68 24.54 -8.96
N GLU A 82 27.94 25.02 -7.97
CA GLU A 82 28.33 25.00 -6.57
C GLU A 82 27.28 24.22 -5.77
N LEU A 83 27.68 23.12 -5.14
CA LEU A 83 26.78 22.27 -4.35
C LEU A 83 26.17 23.07 -3.20
N ALA A 84 24.85 22.99 -3.03
CA ALA A 84 24.12 23.81 -2.07
C ALA A 84 24.46 23.46 -0.61
N GLU A 85 24.74 22.18 -0.32
CA GLU A 85 25.03 21.71 1.04
C GLU A 85 26.50 21.89 1.44
N SER A 86 27.43 21.53 0.55
CA SER A 86 28.87 21.52 0.87
C SER A 86 29.61 22.78 0.41
N GLY A 87 29.02 23.59 -0.46
CA GLY A 87 29.69 24.74 -1.11
C GLY A 87 30.81 24.33 -2.08
N ARG A 88 30.99 23.03 -2.33
CA ARG A 88 32.02 22.52 -3.24
C ARG A 88 31.65 22.87 -4.68
N ARG A 89 32.64 23.34 -5.45
CA ARG A 89 32.48 23.61 -6.88
C ARG A 89 32.82 22.40 -7.72
N LEU A 90 32.04 22.19 -8.77
CA LEU A 90 32.17 21.10 -9.72
C LEU A 90 31.99 21.65 -11.13
N ARG A 91 32.75 21.11 -12.07
CA ARG A 91 32.49 21.24 -13.50
C ARG A 91 31.97 19.91 -13.99
N LEU A 92 30.85 19.94 -14.69
CA LEU A 92 30.24 18.77 -15.29
C LEU A 92 29.64 19.10 -16.65
N PRO A 93 29.49 18.08 -17.52
CA PRO A 93 28.77 18.21 -18.79
C PRO A 93 27.37 18.80 -18.59
N ARG A 94 26.97 19.69 -19.51
CA ARG A 94 25.70 20.42 -19.41
C ARG A 94 24.48 19.50 -19.45
N ASP A 95 24.57 18.36 -20.12
CA ASP A 95 23.51 17.35 -20.24
C ASP A 95 23.22 16.59 -18.94
N GLN A 96 24.16 16.57 -18.00
CA GLN A 96 23.98 15.99 -16.66
C GLN A 96 23.22 16.91 -15.70
N ILE A 97 23.03 18.18 -16.07
CA ILE A 97 22.32 19.17 -15.25
C ILE A 97 20.82 19.07 -15.51
N GLN A 98 20.04 18.81 -14.46
CA GLN A 98 18.59 18.75 -14.54
C GLN A 98 17.95 19.98 -13.89
N ARG A 99 16.90 20.53 -14.53
CA ARG A 99 16.19 21.71 -14.00
C ARG A 99 15.49 21.39 -12.68
N MET A 100 15.62 22.28 -11.71
CA MET A 100 14.93 22.17 -10.42
C MET A 100 13.54 22.80 -10.51
N ASN A 101 12.52 22.16 -9.96
CA ASN A 101 11.20 22.78 -9.81
C ASN A 101 11.20 23.86 -8.71
N PRO A 102 10.40 24.93 -8.84
CA PRO A 102 10.23 25.92 -7.77
C PRO A 102 9.71 25.29 -6.47
N PRO A 103 10.03 25.86 -5.28
CA PRO A 103 9.64 25.32 -3.97
C PRO A 103 8.12 25.16 -3.77
N LYS A 104 7.29 25.87 -4.54
CA LYS A 104 5.82 25.72 -4.53
C LYS A 104 5.35 24.30 -4.89
N PHE A 105 6.19 23.52 -5.59
CA PHE A 105 5.92 22.13 -5.95
C PHE A 105 6.47 21.13 -4.91
N SER A 106 6.94 21.60 -3.76
CA SER A 106 7.39 20.71 -2.68
C SER A 106 6.24 19.80 -2.24
N LYS A 107 6.52 18.49 -2.20
CA LYS A 107 5.58 17.44 -1.81
C LYS A 107 4.30 17.43 -2.67
N ALA A 108 4.41 17.72 -3.96
CA ALA A 108 3.29 17.65 -4.91
C ALA A 108 2.58 16.30 -4.85
N GLU A 109 1.24 16.32 -4.85
CA GLU A 109 0.42 15.11 -4.76
C GLU A 109 0.39 14.33 -6.07
N ASP A 110 0.46 15.01 -7.21
CA ASP A 110 0.58 14.43 -8.53
C ASP A 110 1.83 14.94 -9.25
N MET A 111 2.74 14.04 -9.58
CA MET A 111 3.98 14.38 -10.26
C MET A 111 3.76 14.85 -11.70
N ALA A 112 2.58 14.61 -12.30
CA ALA A 112 2.23 15.15 -13.60
C ALA A 112 2.05 16.69 -13.58
N GLU A 113 1.90 17.30 -12.40
CA GLU A 113 1.78 18.76 -12.24
C GLU A 113 3.14 19.48 -12.20
N LEU A 114 4.25 18.73 -12.10
CA LEU A 114 5.58 19.31 -12.09
C LEU A 114 5.90 20.00 -13.42
N THR A 115 6.42 21.22 -13.36
CA THR A 115 6.82 21.96 -14.57
C THR A 115 8.04 21.32 -15.24
N CYS A 116 9.01 20.88 -14.44
CA CYS A 116 10.19 20.17 -14.91
C CYS A 116 10.08 18.70 -14.51
N LEU A 117 9.65 17.84 -15.44
CA LEU A 117 9.58 16.40 -15.18
C LEU A 117 10.92 15.75 -15.58
N ASN A 118 11.72 15.41 -14.58
CA ASN A 118 13.00 14.75 -14.73
C ASN A 118 13.25 13.79 -13.55
N GLU A 119 14.23 12.89 -13.70
CA GLU A 119 14.52 11.85 -12.71
C GLU A 119 14.81 12.44 -11.33
N ALA A 120 15.60 13.53 -11.27
CA ALA A 120 15.93 14.20 -10.03
C ALA A 120 14.71 14.79 -9.31
N SER A 121 13.80 15.41 -10.05
CA SER A 121 12.58 16.01 -9.48
C SER A 121 11.59 14.95 -9.00
N VAL A 122 11.44 13.85 -9.73
CA VAL A 122 10.63 12.70 -9.32
C VAL A 122 11.20 12.08 -8.04
N LEU A 123 12.50 11.79 -8.02
CA LEU A 123 13.19 11.25 -6.86
C LEU A 123 13.05 12.18 -5.64
N HIS A 124 13.28 13.48 -5.83
CA HIS A 124 13.15 14.48 -4.78
C HIS A 124 11.73 14.54 -4.21
N ASN A 125 10.71 14.59 -5.06
CA ASN A 125 9.32 14.66 -4.59
C ASN A 125 8.93 13.40 -3.79
N LEU A 126 9.27 12.22 -4.32
CA LEU A 126 9.03 10.95 -3.63
C LEU A 126 9.77 10.88 -2.29
N ARG A 127 11.04 11.32 -2.24
CA ARG A 127 11.87 11.34 -1.03
C ARG A 127 11.28 12.26 0.04
N GLU A 128 10.94 13.49 -0.31
CA GLU A 128 10.35 14.48 0.61
C GLU A 128 9.00 14.02 1.17
N ARG A 129 8.15 13.43 0.31
CA ARG A 129 6.87 12.87 0.73
C ARG A 129 7.07 11.67 1.65
N TYR A 130 7.96 10.75 1.29
CA TYR A 130 8.26 9.56 2.08
C TYR A 130 8.78 9.90 3.48
N TYR A 131 9.74 10.83 3.60
CA TYR A 131 10.24 11.27 4.91
C TYR A 131 9.19 12.04 5.72
N SER A 132 8.17 12.60 5.07
CA SER A 132 6.99 13.17 5.74
C SER A 132 5.92 12.13 6.09
N GLY A 133 6.16 10.84 5.79
CA GLY A 133 5.20 9.76 6.03
C GLY A 133 4.07 9.66 5.00
N LEU A 134 4.16 10.40 3.89
CA LEU A 134 3.21 10.39 2.78
C LEU A 134 3.66 9.35 1.74
N ILE A 135 3.23 8.10 1.91
CA ILE A 135 3.74 6.99 1.11
C ILE A 135 3.11 6.85 -0.29
N TYR A 136 1.93 7.44 -0.50
CA TYR A 136 1.20 7.42 -1.76
C TYR A 136 1.41 8.75 -2.50
N THR A 137 1.73 8.65 -3.79
CA THR A 137 1.92 9.81 -4.68
C THR A 137 1.41 9.47 -6.07
N TYR A 138 0.61 10.35 -6.66
CA TYR A 138 0.14 10.15 -8.02
C TYR A 138 1.23 10.47 -9.06
N SER A 139 1.13 9.81 -10.20
CA SER A 139 2.01 10.00 -11.36
C SER A 139 1.18 9.94 -12.64
N GLY A 140 0.37 10.97 -12.89
CA GLY A 140 -0.55 10.98 -14.02
C GLY A 140 -1.69 9.97 -13.82
N LEU A 141 -1.78 8.91 -14.62
CA LEU A 141 -2.87 7.94 -14.46
C LEU A 141 -2.63 6.91 -13.36
N PHE A 142 -1.39 6.77 -12.90
CA PHE A 142 -0.97 5.73 -11.95
C PHE A 142 -0.69 6.30 -10.56
N CYS A 143 -0.51 5.43 -9.57
CA CYS A 143 -0.09 5.78 -8.22
C CYS A 143 1.19 5.04 -7.87
N VAL A 144 2.20 5.78 -7.40
CA VAL A 144 3.42 5.24 -6.81
C VAL A 144 3.19 5.09 -5.31
N VAL A 145 3.63 3.96 -4.76
CA VAL A 145 3.64 3.70 -3.31
C VAL A 145 5.02 3.22 -2.89
N ILE A 146 5.55 3.79 -1.80
CA ILE A 146 6.81 3.36 -1.20
C ILE A 146 6.50 2.66 0.12
N ASN A 147 6.96 1.42 0.27
CA ASN A 147 6.70 0.63 1.48
C ASN A 147 7.33 1.31 2.73
N PRO A 148 6.52 1.71 3.74
CA PRO A 148 7.04 2.41 4.91
C PRO A 148 7.81 1.51 5.89
N TYR A 149 7.69 0.19 5.80
CA TYR A 149 8.21 -0.77 6.79
C TYR A 149 7.81 -0.47 8.26
N LYS A 150 6.73 0.29 8.45
CA LYS A 150 6.15 0.62 9.74
C LYS A 150 4.64 0.73 9.60
N GLN A 151 3.93 0.51 10.70
CA GLN A 151 2.48 0.72 10.72
C GLN A 151 2.16 2.20 10.68
N LEU A 152 1.30 2.59 9.74
CA LEU A 152 0.78 3.94 9.61
C LEU A 152 -0.72 3.95 9.92
N PRO A 153 -1.23 4.94 10.68
CA PRO A 153 -2.63 5.02 11.08
C PRO A 153 -3.58 5.50 9.95
N ILE A 154 -3.32 5.10 8.70
CA ILE A 154 -4.02 5.58 7.49
C ILE A 154 -5.07 4.59 6.94
N TYR A 155 -5.27 3.45 7.59
CA TYR A 155 -6.17 2.37 7.13
C TYR A 155 -7.35 2.11 8.08
N THR A 156 -7.86 3.16 8.74
CA THR A 156 -8.99 3.07 9.67
C THR A 156 -10.33 3.25 8.95
N GLU A 157 -11.43 2.81 9.56
CA GLU A 157 -12.78 2.99 9.00
C GLU A 157 -13.14 4.47 8.76
N ALA A 158 -12.69 5.37 9.63
CA ALA A 158 -12.89 6.80 9.44
C ALA A 158 -12.22 7.31 8.15
N ILE A 159 -11.06 6.75 7.79
CA ILE A 159 -10.40 7.05 6.51
C ILE A 159 -11.18 6.43 5.35
N VAL A 160 -11.70 5.21 5.48
CA VAL A 160 -12.55 4.61 4.45
C VAL A 160 -13.75 5.51 4.11
N GLU A 161 -14.47 6.01 5.12
CA GLU A 161 -15.59 6.94 4.93
C GLU A 161 -15.16 8.30 4.38
N MET A 162 -13.94 8.77 4.69
CA MET A 162 -13.40 10.00 4.09
C MET A 162 -13.25 9.88 2.57
N TYR A 163 -12.78 8.74 2.07
CA TYR A 163 -12.59 8.50 0.63
C TYR A 163 -13.88 8.11 -0.09
N ARG A 164 -14.87 7.59 0.63
CA ARG A 164 -16.12 7.11 0.05
C ARG A 164 -16.83 8.20 -0.74
N GLY A 165 -17.10 7.91 -2.00
CA GLY A 165 -17.82 8.82 -2.86
C GLY A 165 -17.06 10.08 -3.26
N LYS A 166 -15.76 10.16 -3.01
CA LYS A 166 -14.92 11.32 -3.38
C LYS A 166 -14.28 11.15 -4.76
N LYS A 167 -14.04 12.26 -5.43
CA LYS A 167 -13.22 12.32 -6.64
C LYS A 167 -11.75 12.37 -6.27
N ARG A 168 -10.90 11.91 -7.17
CA ARG A 168 -9.44 11.84 -6.99
C ARG A 168 -8.76 13.13 -6.50
N HIS A 169 -9.22 14.30 -6.94
CA HIS A 169 -8.63 15.59 -6.56
C HIS A 169 -9.24 16.21 -5.28
N GLU A 170 -10.30 15.60 -4.72
CA GLU A 170 -10.95 16.08 -3.50
C GLU A 170 -10.29 15.54 -2.22
N VAL A 171 -9.40 14.57 -2.37
CA VAL A 171 -8.75 13.81 -1.31
C VAL A 171 -7.29 13.55 -1.69
N PRO A 172 -6.37 13.41 -0.72
CA PRO A 172 -4.98 13.17 -1.03
C PRO A 172 -4.75 11.78 -1.65
N PRO A 173 -3.58 11.53 -2.25
CA PRO A 173 -3.27 10.24 -2.85
C PRO A 173 -3.35 9.10 -1.81
N HIS A 174 -4.10 8.05 -2.15
CA HIS A 174 -4.22 6.85 -1.32
C HIS A 174 -4.74 5.67 -2.14
N VAL A 175 -4.45 4.44 -1.69
CA VAL A 175 -4.99 3.21 -2.32
C VAL A 175 -6.52 3.22 -2.37
N TYR A 176 -7.17 3.76 -1.34
CA TYR A 176 -8.64 3.87 -1.29
C TYR A 176 -9.21 4.79 -2.39
N ALA A 177 -8.51 5.86 -2.76
CA ALA A 177 -8.93 6.71 -3.87
C ALA A 177 -8.81 6.00 -5.22
N VAL A 178 -7.77 5.17 -5.40
CA VAL A 178 -7.61 4.34 -6.62
C VAL A 178 -8.74 3.32 -6.70
N THR A 179 -9.04 2.65 -5.58
CA THR A 179 -10.13 1.67 -5.50
C THR A 179 -11.50 2.30 -5.74
N GLU A 180 -11.80 3.44 -5.11
CA GLU A 180 -13.05 4.18 -5.32
C GLU A 180 -13.20 4.65 -6.78
N GLY A 181 -12.10 5.11 -7.39
CA GLY A 181 -12.07 5.47 -8.81
C GLY A 181 -12.45 4.29 -9.71
N ALA A 182 -11.79 3.15 -9.54
CA ALA A 182 -12.10 1.93 -10.31
C ALA A 182 -13.54 1.44 -10.06
N TYR A 183 -13.97 1.38 -8.80
CA TYR A 183 -15.32 0.96 -8.44
C TYR A 183 -16.38 1.86 -9.08
N ARG A 184 -16.18 3.17 -9.08
CA ARG A 184 -17.12 4.11 -9.72
C ARG A 184 -17.11 4.02 -11.24
N SER A 185 -15.95 3.92 -11.87
CA SER A 185 -15.84 3.71 -13.31
C SER A 185 -16.56 2.43 -13.73
N MET A 186 -16.40 1.32 -13.00
CA MET A 186 -17.15 0.08 -13.24
C MET A 186 -18.67 0.30 -13.21
N LEU A 187 -19.19 1.06 -12.24
CA LEU A 187 -20.63 1.32 -12.12
C LEU A 187 -21.17 2.30 -13.16
N GLN A 188 -20.35 3.27 -13.57
CA GLN A 188 -20.73 4.32 -14.52
C GLN A 188 -20.66 3.81 -15.96
N ASP A 189 -19.51 3.24 -16.33
CA ASP A 189 -19.19 2.83 -17.70
C ASP A 189 -19.70 1.42 -18.00
N ARG A 190 -20.06 0.64 -16.97
CA ARG A 190 -20.52 -0.76 -17.06
C ARG A 190 -19.47 -1.67 -17.71
N GLU A 191 -18.20 -1.38 -17.45
CA GLU A 191 -17.05 -2.17 -17.90
C GLU A 191 -16.29 -2.75 -16.70
N ASP A 192 -15.90 -4.02 -16.80
CA ASP A 192 -15.07 -4.71 -15.81
C ASP A 192 -13.73 -3.96 -15.62
N GLN A 193 -13.31 -3.79 -14.37
CA GLN A 193 -12.08 -3.05 -14.01
C GLN A 193 -11.02 -3.96 -13.41
N SER A 194 -9.77 -3.52 -13.47
CA SER A 194 -8.65 -4.23 -12.83
C SER A 194 -7.70 -3.26 -12.11
N ILE A 195 -7.19 -3.68 -10.96
CA ILE A 195 -6.16 -2.97 -10.20
C ILE A 195 -4.92 -3.85 -10.17
N LEU A 196 -3.86 -3.41 -10.84
CA LEU A 196 -2.61 -4.18 -10.96
C LEU A 196 -1.54 -3.61 -10.02
N CYS A 197 -1.16 -4.39 -9.01
CA CYS A 197 -0.06 -4.05 -8.10
C CYS A 197 1.27 -4.55 -8.68
N THR A 198 2.12 -3.65 -9.19
CA THR A 198 3.47 -3.98 -9.68
C THR A 198 4.54 -3.69 -8.64
N GLY A 199 5.74 -4.23 -8.85
CA GLY A 199 6.92 -3.98 -8.00
C GLY A 199 7.70 -5.25 -7.68
N GLU A 200 8.93 -5.08 -7.20
CA GLU A 200 9.79 -6.19 -6.80
C GLU A 200 9.29 -6.92 -5.54
N SER A 201 9.97 -8.01 -5.17
CA SER A 201 9.66 -8.75 -3.94
C SER A 201 9.88 -7.84 -2.72
N GLY A 202 8.89 -7.72 -1.84
CA GLY A 202 8.95 -6.85 -0.66
C GLY A 202 8.42 -5.42 -0.87
N ALA A 203 8.09 -5.03 -2.10
CA ALA A 203 7.59 -3.68 -2.41
C ALA A 203 6.20 -3.33 -1.82
N GLY A 204 5.47 -4.31 -1.25
CA GLY A 204 4.15 -4.09 -0.64
C GLY A 204 2.94 -4.39 -1.54
N LYS A 205 3.12 -5.16 -2.63
CA LYS A 205 2.02 -5.58 -3.53
C LYS A 205 0.87 -6.24 -2.77
N THR A 206 1.18 -7.27 -1.97
CA THR A 206 0.20 -8.06 -1.22
C THR A 206 -0.58 -7.21 -0.22
N GLU A 207 0.09 -6.32 0.50
CA GLU A 207 -0.54 -5.42 1.47
C GLU A 207 -1.49 -4.42 0.79
N ASN A 208 -1.10 -3.82 -0.32
CA ASN A 208 -2.00 -2.95 -1.08
C ASN A 208 -3.23 -3.70 -1.60
N THR A 209 -3.08 -4.94 -2.09
CA THR A 209 -4.21 -5.78 -2.50
C THR A 209 -5.17 -6.06 -1.32
N LYS A 210 -4.65 -6.35 -0.12
CA LYS A 210 -5.48 -6.48 1.09
C LYS A 210 -6.27 -5.21 1.38
N LYS A 211 -5.66 -4.03 1.22
CA LYS A 211 -6.33 -2.73 1.42
C LYS A 211 -7.39 -2.42 0.37
N VAL A 212 -7.19 -2.82 -0.88
CA VAL A 212 -8.21 -2.74 -1.94
C VAL A 212 -9.44 -3.56 -1.55
N ILE A 213 -9.23 -4.82 -1.14
CA ILE A 213 -10.30 -5.72 -0.70
C ILE A 213 -11.02 -5.16 0.52
N GLN A 214 -10.27 -4.73 1.54
CA GLN A 214 -10.82 -4.11 2.75
C GLN A 214 -11.73 -2.92 2.43
N TYR A 215 -11.32 -2.06 1.50
CA TYR A 215 -12.12 -0.91 1.09
C TYR A 215 -13.42 -1.33 0.40
N LEU A 216 -13.33 -2.20 -0.62
CA LEU A 216 -14.49 -2.67 -1.38
C LEU A 216 -15.49 -3.39 -0.47
N ALA A 217 -15.00 -4.23 0.42
CA ALA A 217 -15.84 -4.98 1.34
C ALA A 217 -16.64 -4.06 2.26
N HIS A 218 -16.06 -2.93 2.69
CA HIS A 218 -16.78 -1.95 3.51
C HIS A 218 -17.77 -1.09 2.69
N VAL A 219 -17.37 -0.61 1.51
CA VAL A 219 -18.19 0.37 0.74
C VAL A 219 -19.28 -0.27 -0.13
N ALA A 220 -19.05 -1.50 -0.59
CA ALA A 220 -19.91 -2.23 -1.52
C ALA A 220 -20.59 -3.45 -0.90
N SER A 221 -20.63 -3.56 0.43
CA SER A 221 -21.40 -4.60 1.11
C SER A 221 -22.90 -4.31 1.11
N SER A 222 -23.70 -5.34 0.83
CA SER A 222 -25.16 -5.26 0.78
C SER A 222 -25.76 -5.07 2.18
N PRO A 223 -26.80 -4.22 2.35
CA PRO A 223 -27.54 -4.11 3.61
C PRO A 223 -28.15 -5.43 4.09
N LYS A 224 -28.43 -6.38 3.18
CA LYS A 224 -28.99 -7.70 3.52
C LYS A 224 -27.97 -8.64 4.19
N GLY A 225 -26.68 -8.42 3.95
CA GLY A 225 -25.59 -9.20 4.55
C GLY A 225 -25.10 -8.65 5.89
N ARG A 226 -25.48 -7.41 6.25
CA ARG A 226 -25.14 -6.76 7.53
C ARG A 226 -26.31 -6.91 8.50
N LYS A 227 -26.25 -7.94 9.35
CA LYS A 227 -27.25 -8.16 10.41
C LYS A 227 -27.17 -7.09 11.51
N GLU A 228 -25.97 -6.58 11.79
CA GLU A 228 -25.71 -5.54 12.79
C GLU A 228 -24.77 -4.44 12.26
N PRO A 229 -24.97 -3.15 12.64
CA PRO A 229 -24.05 -2.07 12.32
C PRO A 229 -22.67 -2.32 12.95
N GLY A 230 -21.60 -2.26 12.16
CA GLY A 230 -20.22 -2.46 12.63
C GLY A 230 -19.74 -3.92 12.58
N VAL A 231 -20.61 -4.88 12.31
CA VAL A 231 -20.20 -6.28 12.06
C VAL A 231 -20.02 -6.47 10.54
N PRO A 232 -18.83 -6.91 10.09
CA PRO A 232 -18.59 -7.26 8.69
C PRO A 232 -19.59 -8.30 8.19
N GLY A 233 -20.02 -8.19 6.93
CA GLY A 233 -20.87 -9.22 6.32
C GLY A 233 -20.14 -10.56 6.22
N GLU A 234 -20.87 -11.67 6.12
CA GLU A 234 -20.27 -13.02 6.05
C GLU A 234 -19.30 -13.16 4.87
N LEU A 235 -19.71 -12.72 3.67
CA LEU A 235 -18.86 -12.74 2.48
C LEU A 235 -17.63 -11.83 2.61
N GLU A 236 -17.77 -10.69 3.29
CA GLU A 236 -16.67 -9.76 3.58
C GLU A 236 -15.67 -10.41 4.54
N ARG A 237 -16.15 -11.05 5.61
CA ARG A 237 -15.32 -11.77 6.57
C ARG A 237 -14.56 -12.91 5.86
N GLN A 238 -15.25 -13.70 5.04
CA GLN A 238 -14.65 -14.78 4.27
C GLN A 238 -13.56 -14.26 3.31
N LEU A 239 -13.85 -13.22 2.54
CA LEU A 239 -12.88 -12.67 1.59
C LEU A 239 -11.60 -12.15 2.27
N LEU A 240 -11.73 -11.55 3.45
CA LEU A 240 -10.59 -11.10 4.24
C LEU A 240 -9.81 -12.28 4.86
N GLN A 241 -10.50 -13.31 5.35
CA GLN A 241 -9.88 -14.51 5.95
C GLN A 241 -9.28 -15.50 4.94
N ALA A 242 -9.63 -15.40 3.65
CA ALA A 242 -9.02 -16.23 2.62
C ALA A 242 -7.52 -15.93 2.42
N ASN A 243 -7.08 -14.68 2.63
CA ASN A 243 -5.67 -14.31 2.45
C ASN A 243 -4.74 -14.99 3.48
N PRO A 244 -5.00 -14.94 4.81
CA PRO A 244 -4.20 -15.67 5.80
C PRO A 244 -3.97 -17.14 5.45
N ILE A 245 -5.01 -17.84 4.97
CA ILE A 245 -4.89 -19.25 4.54
C ILE A 245 -3.90 -19.37 3.38
N LEU A 246 -4.11 -18.59 2.32
CA LEU A 246 -3.21 -18.63 1.16
C LEU A 246 -1.78 -18.22 1.51
N GLU A 247 -1.59 -17.35 2.49
CA GLU A 247 -0.27 -16.95 2.99
C GLU A 247 0.39 -18.07 3.80
N ALA A 248 -0.36 -18.78 4.65
CA ALA A 248 0.16 -19.93 5.39
C ALA A 248 0.70 -21.01 4.45
N PHE A 249 -0.06 -21.36 3.39
CA PHE A 249 0.29 -22.43 2.46
C PHE A 249 1.17 -22.00 1.28
N GLY A 250 1.22 -20.71 0.96
CA GLY A 250 1.85 -20.21 -0.26
C GLY A 250 2.93 -19.14 -0.06
N ASN A 251 3.08 -18.59 1.15
CA ASN A 251 4.18 -17.68 1.45
C ASN A 251 5.31 -18.39 2.21
N ALA A 252 6.51 -17.83 2.06
CA ALA A 252 7.70 -18.29 2.76
C ALA A 252 8.69 -17.14 2.99
N LYS A 253 9.57 -17.32 3.96
CA LYS A 253 10.71 -16.43 4.17
C LYS A 253 11.79 -16.65 3.10
N THR A 254 12.21 -15.55 2.48
CA THR A 254 13.36 -15.48 1.58
C THR A 254 14.38 -14.46 2.09
N VAL A 255 15.55 -14.41 1.47
CA VAL A 255 16.59 -13.42 1.81
C VAL A 255 16.14 -11.96 1.64
N LYS A 256 15.07 -11.70 0.86
CA LYS A 256 14.55 -10.35 0.58
C LYS A 256 13.29 -9.99 1.36
N ASN A 257 12.51 -10.98 1.80
CA ASN A 257 11.21 -10.76 2.42
C ASN A 257 10.83 -11.97 3.28
N ASP A 258 10.53 -11.72 4.55
CA ASP A 258 10.17 -12.76 5.52
C ASP A 258 8.79 -13.40 5.25
N ASN A 259 7.89 -12.71 4.52
CA ASN A 259 6.58 -13.22 4.12
C ASN A 259 6.39 -13.06 2.60
N SER A 260 7.25 -13.71 1.82
CA SER A 260 7.26 -13.63 0.36
C SER A 260 6.21 -14.54 -0.25
N SER A 261 5.26 -13.99 -1.01
CA SER A 261 4.32 -14.81 -1.80
C SER A 261 5.07 -15.59 -2.88
N ARG A 262 4.95 -16.92 -2.84
CA ARG A 262 5.63 -17.85 -3.76
C ARG A 262 4.69 -18.42 -4.82
N PHE A 263 3.61 -17.69 -5.09
CA PHE A 263 2.61 -17.96 -6.11
C PHE A 263 2.02 -16.63 -6.58
N GLY A 264 1.54 -16.58 -7.83
CA GLY A 264 0.71 -15.51 -8.33
C GLY A 264 -0.73 -15.70 -7.88
N LYS A 265 -1.45 -14.60 -7.61
CA LYS A 265 -2.87 -14.63 -7.28
C LYS A 265 -3.64 -13.58 -8.06
N PHE A 266 -4.77 -13.96 -8.62
CA PHE A 266 -5.74 -13.09 -9.26
C PHE A 266 -7.08 -13.25 -8.55
N ILE A 267 -7.60 -12.15 -8.00
CA ILE A 267 -8.83 -12.14 -7.21
C ILE A 267 -9.88 -11.39 -8.02
N ARG A 268 -10.93 -12.10 -8.43
CA ARG A 268 -12.09 -11.52 -9.10
C ARG A 268 -13.19 -11.29 -8.06
N ILE A 269 -13.67 -10.05 -7.94
CA ILE A 269 -14.81 -9.70 -7.09
C ILE A 269 -16.00 -9.41 -8.00
N ASN A 270 -17.11 -10.10 -7.77
CA ASN A 270 -18.32 -9.98 -8.58
C ASN A 270 -19.32 -9.05 -7.91
N PHE A 271 -19.90 -8.15 -8.70
CA PHE A 271 -20.88 -7.18 -8.24
C PHE A 271 -22.23 -7.39 -8.93
N ASP A 272 -23.33 -7.10 -8.22
CA ASP A 272 -24.65 -7.01 -8.83
C ASP A 272 -24.87 -5.68 -9.58
N VAL A 273 -26.01 -5.55 -10.26
CA VAL A 273 -26.41 -4.34 -10.99
C VAL A 273 -26.53 -3.09 -10.11
N ALA A 274 -26.77 -3.27 -8.81
CA ALA A 274 -26.86 -2.21 -7.81
C ALA A 274 -25.48 -1.83 -7.22
N GLY A 275 -24.43 -2.57 -7.57
CA GLY A 275 -23.05 -2.36 -7.14
C GLY A 275 -22.67 -3.08 -5.86
N TYR A 276 -23.46 -4.04 -5.38
CA TYR A 276 -23.12 -4.81 -4.19
C TYR A 276 -22.31 -6.06 -4.52
N ILE A 277 -21.35 -6.41 -3.66
CA ILE A 277 -20.57 -7.64 -3.79
C ILE A 277 -21.50 -8.85 -3.63
N VAL A 278 -21.49 -9.75 -4.61
CA VAL A 278 -22.27 -11.00 -4.61
C VAL A 278 -21.41 -12.26 -4.56
N GLY A 279 -20.11 -12.15 -4.83
CA GLY A 279 -19.19 -13.28 -4.76
C GLY A 279 -17.75 -12.87 -5.06
N ALA A 280 -16.83 -13.81 -4.86
CA ALA A 280 -15.43 -13.66 -5.22
C ALA A 280 -14.86 -14.99 -5.72
N ASN A 281 -13.86 -14.91 -6.60
CA ASN A 281 -13.09 -16.05 -7.09
C ASN A 281 -11.59 -15.75 -6.96
N ILE A 282 -10.79 -16.75 -6.60
CA ILE A 282 -9.34 -16.63 -6.50
C ILE A 282 -8.69 -17.65 -7.42
N GLU A 283 -8.00 -17.15 -8.45
CA GLU A 283 -7.16 -17.96 -9.31
C GLU A 283 -5.70 -17.84 -8.86
N THR A 284 -5.03 -18.99 -8.72
CA THR A 284 -3.64 -19.05 -8.31
C THR A 284 -2.77 -19.58 -9.45
N TYR A 285 -1.54 -19.07 -9.54
CA TYR A 285 -0.61 -19.40 -10.61
C TYR A 285 0.78 -19.71 -10.06
N LEU A 286 1.46 -20.66 -10.69
CA LEU A 286 2.91 -20.88 -10.55
C LEU A 286 3.40 -20.95 -9.09
N LEU A 287 2.79 -21.81 -8.28
CA LEU A 287 3.32 -22.13 -6.95
C LEU A 287 4.73 -22.70 -7.06
N GLU A 288 5.69 -22.14 -6.31
CA GLU A 288 7.07 -22.61 -6.22
C GLU A 288 7.18 -23.92 -5.42
N LYS A 289 6.58 -25.00 -5.95
CA LYS A 289 6.51 -26.31 -5.30
C LYS A 289 7.88 -26.91 -4.93
N SER A 290 8.94 -26.54 -5.64
CA SER A 290 10.31 -26.98 -5.34
C SER A 290 10.76 -26.58 -3.93
N ARG A 291 10.25 -25.47 -3.39
CA ARG A 291 10.55 -25.00 -2.04
C ARG A 291 10.07 -25.96 -0.96
N ALA A 292 9.06 -26.79 -1.23
CA ALA A 292 8.56 -27.75 -0.25
C ALA A 292 9.60 -28.82 0.12
N ILE A 293 10.50 -29.17 -0.81
CA ILE A 293 11.47 -30.26 -0.62
C ILE A 293 12.89 -29.78 -0.31
N ARG A 294 13.23 -28.55 -0.70
CA ARG A 294 14.56 -27.97 -0.47
C ARG A 294 14.50 -26.44 -0.50
N GLN A 295 15.24 -25.80 0.40
CA GLN A 295 15.32 -24.34 0.49
C GLN A 295 16.77 -23.88 0.23
N ALA A 296 16.92 -22.67 -0.28
CA ALA A 296 18.22 -22.02 -0.38
C ALA A 296 18.74 -21.63 1.01
N LYS A 297 20.02 -21.28 1.12
CA LYS A 297 20.63 -20.83 2.38
C LYS A 297 19.86 -19.62 2.95
N ASP A 298 19.63 -19.63 4.26
CA ASP A 298 18.94 -18.55 5.00
C ASP A 298 17.46 -18.33 4.60
N GLU A 299 16.86 -19.27 3.88
CA GLU A 299 15.43 -19.27 3.52
C GLU A 299 14.64 -20.36 4.26
N CYS A 300 13.32 -20.21 4.31
CA CYS A 300 12.41 -21.19 4.91
C CYS A 300 11.50 -21.84 3.86
N SER A 301 10.89 -22.97 4.25
CA SER A 301 9.78 -23.57 3.51
C SER A 301 8.49 -22.74 3.72
N PHE A 302 7.35 -23.23 3.21
CA PHE A 302 6.05 -22.61 3.45
C PHE A 302 5.73 -22.48 4.95
N HIS A 303 5.11 -21.37 5.34
CA HIS A 303 4.87 -21.05 6.75
C HIS A 303 4.07 -22.14 7.48
N ILE A 304 3.12 -22.79 6.80
CA ILE A 304 2.29 -23.84 7.38
C ILE A 304 3.10 -25.00 7.97
N PHE A 305 4.26 -25.35 7.41
CA PHE A 305 5.10 -26.41 7.98
C PHE A 305 5.62 -26.02 9.36
N TYR A 306 6.02 -24.77 9.54
CA TYR A 306 6.53 -24.26 10.80
C TYR A 306 5.41 -24.03 11.82
N GLN A 307 4.29 -23.47 11.36
CA GLN A 307 3.09 -23.29 12.16
C GLN A 307 2.55 -24.62 12.69
N LEU A 308 2.49 -25.67 11.85
CA LEU A 308 2.01 -26.98 12.26
C LEU A 308 2.96 -27.62 13.29
N LEU A 309 4.26 -27.68 13.02
CA LEU A 309 5.24 -28.31 13.91
C LEU A 309 5.38 -27.58 15.26
N GLY A 310 5.38 -26.25 15.25
CA GLY A 310 5.50 -25.43 16.46
C GLY A 310 4.18 -25.17 17.20
N GLY A 311 3.06 -25.17 16.48
CA GLY A 311 1.75 -24.75 16.98
C GLY A 311 0.79 -25.87 17.34
N ALA A 312 0.97 -27.08 16.81
CA ALA A 312 0.11 -28.22 17.12
C ALA A 312 0.15 -28.59 18.61
N GLY A 313 -1.00 -28.99 19.15
CA GLY A 313 -1.10 -29.60 20.48
C GLY A 313 -0.55 -31.02 20.49
N GLU A 314 -0.23 -31.55 21.68
CA GLU A 314 0.40 -32.88 21.81
C GLU A 314 -0.45 -34.01 21.25
N GLN A 315 -1.78 -33.93 21.38
CA GLN A 315 -2.69 -34.91 20.78
C GLN A 315 -2.58 -34.91 19.23
N LEU A 316 -2.72 -33.73 18.61
CA LEU A 316 -2.61 -33.59 17.16
C LEU A 316 -1.23 -33.99 16.63
N LYS A 317 -0.16 -33.74 17.40
CA LYS A 317 1.19 -34.23 17.05
C LYS A 317 1.26 -35.75 17.07
N ALA A 318 0.65 -36.41 18.06
CA ALA A 318 0.61 -37.86 18.12
C ALA A 318 -0.20 -38.45 16.96
N ASP A 319 -1.37 -37.88 16.67
CA ASP A 319 -2.27 -38.36 15.62
C ASP A 319 -1.66 -38.20 14.22
N LEU A 320 -0.95 -37.09 13.97
CA LEU A 320 -0.29 -36.82 12.68
C LEU A 320 1.18 -37.28 12.61
N LEU A 321 1.68 -37.98 13.64
CA LEU A 321 3.07 -38.44 13.74
C LEU A 321 4.10 -37.31 13.53
N LEU A 322 3.87 -36.16 14.16
CA LEU A 322 4.75 -35.01 14.06
C LEU A 322 5.98 -35.17 14.95
N GLU A 323 7.15 -34.92 14.37
CA GLU A 323 8.47 -35.01 15.00
C GLU A 323 9.10 -33.62 15.17
N PRO A 324 10.23 -33.48 15.88
CA PRO A 324 10.97 -32.22 15.94
C PRO A 324 11.47 -31.77 14.56
N PHE A 325 11.64 -30.45 14.37
CA PHE A 325 12.10 -29.83 13.11
C PHE A 325 13.32 -30.51 12.47
N SER A 326 14.30 -30.91 13.28
CA SER A 326 15.56 -31.49 12.83
C SER A 326 15.42 -32.86 12.17
N HIS A 327 14.30 -33.55 12.37
CA HIS A 327 14.06 -34.89 11.83
C HIS A 327 13.55 -34.84 10.38
N TYR A 328 13.02 -33.71 9.94
CA TYR A 328 12.50 -33.54 8.59
C TYR A 328 13.60 -33.10 7.63
N ARG A 329 14.07 -34.02 6.79
CA ARG A 329 15.03 -33.74 5.69
C ARG A 329 14.60 -32.58 4.79
N PHE A 330 13.31 -32.38 4.58
CA PHE A 330 12.78 -31.33 3.71
C PHE A 330 12.83 -29.92 4.34
N LEU A 331 13.14 -29.80 5.63
CA LEU A 331 13.42 -28.53 6.30
C LEU A 331 14.93 -28.28 6.32
N THR A 332 15.46 -27.85 5.17
CA THR A 332 16.90 -27.80 4.84
C THR A 332 17.72 -27.00 5.86
N ASN A 333 17.16 -25.89 6.36
CA ASN A 333 17.83 -24.98 7.29
C ASN A 333 17.33 -25.11 8.74
N GLY A 334 16.60 -26.18 9.05
CA GLY A 334 16.08 -26.43 10.40
C GLY A 334 14.93 -25.50 10.83
N PRO A 335 14.84 -25.14 12.12
CA PRO A 335 13.71 -24.38 12.67
C PRO A 335 13.67 -22.93 12.14
N SER A 336 12.50 -22.30 12.27
CA SER A 336 12.32 -20.91 11.84
C SER A 336 13.19 -19.95 12.67
N SER A 337 13.59 -18.83 12.07
CA SER A 337 14.40 -17.81 12.74
C SER A 337 13.66 -17.04 13.84
N SER A 338 12.34 -17.23 13.97
CA SER A 338 11.46 -16.50 14.88
C SER A 338 10.66 -17.46 15.76
N PRO A 339 11.33 -18.25 16.62
CA PRO A 339 10.67 -19.23 17.47
C PRO A 339 9.71 -18.54 18.47
N GLY A 340 8.52 -19.12 18.65
CA GLY A 340 7.53 -18.69 19.66
C GLY A 340 6.22 -18.11 19.10
N GLN A 341 6.23 -17.56 17.88
CA GLN A 341 5.01 -17.04 17.24
C GLN A 341 4.22 -18.10 16.46
N GLU A 342 4.84 -19.25 16.19
CA GLU A 342 4.26 -20.34 15.37
C GLU A 342 2.91 -20.82 15.91
N ARG A 343 2.74 -20.88 17.24
CA ARG A 343 1.47 -21.26 17.86
C ARG A 343 0.36 -20.26 17.61
N GLU A 344 0.64 -18.97 17.75
CA GLU A 344 -0.35 -17.92 17.51
C GLU A 344 -0.77 -17.91 16.03
N LEU A 345 0.19 -17.91 15.11
CA LEU A 345 -0.04 -17.96 13.67
C LEU A 345 -0.78 -19.23 13.22
N PHE A 346 -0.52 -20.37 13.87
CA PHE A 346 -1.26 -21.60 13.61
C PHE A 346 -2.73 -21.46 14.03
N GLN A 347 -3.00 -20.89 15.21
CA GLN A 347 -4.38 -20.64 15.65
C GLN A 347 -5.11 -19.64 14.75
N GLU A 348 -4.45 -18.58 14.30
CA GLU A 348 -5.01 -17.65 13.32
C GLU A 348 -5.38 -18.35 12.00
N THR A 349 -4.52 -19.25 11.52
CA THR A 349 -4.77 -20.03 10.30
C THR A 349 -5.95 -20.99 10.47
N LEU A 350 -6.03 -21.70 11.61
CA LEU A 350 -7.15 -22.58 11.93
C LEU A 350 -8.46 -21.81 12.07
N GLU A 351 -8.45 -20.64 12.70
CA GLU A 351 -9.64 -19.80 12.79
C GLU A 351 -10.07 -19.28 11.42
N SER A 352 -9.12 -18.90 10.57
CA SER A 352 -9.41 -18.50 9.19
C SER A 352 -10.09 -19.62 8.40
N LEU A 353 -9.61 -20.86 8.52
CA LEU A 353 -10.23 -22.05 7.90
C LEU A 353 -11.67 -22.26 8.38
N ARG A 354 -11.92 -22.16 9.70
CA ARG A 354 -13.29 -22.27 10.25
C ARG A 354 -14.21 -21.19 9.72
N VAL A 355 -13.73 -19.95 9.58
CA VAL A 355 -14.52 -18.84 9.03
C VAL A 355 -14.90 -19.05 7.56
N LEU A 356 -14.03 -19.71 6.78
CA LEU A 356 -14.35 -20.10 5.41
C LEU A 356 -15.32 -21.29 5.33
N GLY A 357 -15.61 -21.95 6.46
CA GLY A 357 -16.56 -23.05 6.53
C GLY A 357 -15.93 -24.43 6.36
N PHE A 358 -14.61 -24.57 6.49
CA PHE A 358 -13.99 -25.89 6.54
C PHE A 358 -14.41 -26.61 7.83
N THR A 359 -14.89 -27.85 7.70
CA THR A 359 -15.27 -28.67 8.86
C THR A 359 -14.04 -29.12 9.64
N HIS A 360 -14.25 -29.67 10.83
CA HIS A 360 -13.13 -30.16 11.63
C HIS A 360 -12.39 -31.28 10.89
N GLU A 361 -13.15 -32.20 10.31
CA GLU A 361 -12.69 -33.35 9.53
C GLU A 361 -11.93 -32.90 8.27
N GLU A 362 -12.39 -31.85 7.58
CA GLU A 362 -11.68 -31.30 6.42
C GLU A 362 -10.34 -30.65 6.80
N ILE A 363 -10.21 -30.09 8.01
CA ILE A 363 -8.97 -29.47 8.49
C ILE A 363 -7.98 -30.53 8.98
N THR A 364 -8.44 -31.56 9.69
CA THR A 364 -7.60 -32.65 10.20
C THR A 364 -7.37 -33.76 9.17
N CYS A 365 -8.15 -33.78 8.09
CA CYS A 365 -8.24 -34.86 7.11
C CYS A 365 -8.58 -36.22 7.73
N GLU A 366 -9.48 -36.22 8.73
CA GLU A 366 -10.03 -37.44 9.37
C GLU A 366 -11.33 -37.96 8.75
#